data_AF-A0A662PVU7-F1
#
_entry.id   AF-A0A662PVU7-F1
#
_cell.length_a   1.000
_cell.length_b   1.000
_cell.length_c   1.000
_cell.angle_alpha   90.00
_cell.angle_beta   90.00
_cell.angle_gamma   90.00
#
_symmetry.space_group_name_H-M   'P 1'
#
loop_
_entity.id
_entity.type
_entity.pdbx_description
1 polymer ?
#
loop_
_entity_poly.entity_id
_entity_poly.type
_entity_poly.pdbx_seq_one_letter_code
_entity_poly.pdbx_strand_id
1 'polypeptide(L)'
;MKLKDFLAENLPGISRDLLPSHAKLLGRVALLRLRPELEGYKYRIGELARRFYDVEAVYLVRGVEGVERRPDLELLAGKPIREIIHREYGCIFKL
;
A
#
# COMPACT_ATOMS: atom_id res chain seq x y z
N MET A 1 7.63 -3.48 15.50
CA MET A 1 8.40 -2.70 14.50
C MET A 1 7.43 -1.87 13.67
N LYS A 2 7.75 -0.62 13.31
CA LYS A 2 6.90 0.18 12.39
C LYS A 2 7.35 -0.04 10.94
N LEU A 3 6.44 0.14 9.98
CA LEU A 3 6.75 -0.01 8.55
C LEU A 3 7.93 0.89 8.14
N LYS A 4 7.94 2.15 8.58
CA LYS A 4 9.00 3.11 8.28
C LYS A 4 10.39 2.61 8.71
N ASP A 5 10.47 1.98 9.87
CA ASP A 5 11.74 1.47 10.41
C ASP A 5 12.24 0.30 9.57
N PHE A 6 11.33 -0.65 9.28
CA PHE A 6 11.61 -1.78 8.40
C PHE A 6 12.06 -1.36 7.00
N LEU A 7 11.40 -0.35 6.41
CA LEU A 7 11.78 0.18 5.11
C LEU A 7 13.16 0.85 5.14
N ALA A 8 13.48 1.60 6.20
CA ALA A 8 14.77 2.27 6.34
C ALA A 8 15.94 1.27 6.43
N GLU A 9 15.74 0.14 7.11
CA GLU A 9 16.72 -0.95 7.19
C GLU A 9 16.94 -1.64 5.83
N ASN A 10 15.91 -1.74 5.00
CA ASN A 10 15.96 -2.47 3.72
C ASN A 10 16.26 -1.58 2.49
N LEU A 11 16.24 -0.26 2.66
CA LEU A 11 16.50 0.74 1.60
C LEU A 11 17.53 1.77 2.08
N PRO A 12 18.77 1.34 2.38
CA PRO A 12 19.84 2.27 2.75
C PRO A 12 20.11 3.23 1.58
N GLY A 13 19.97 4.52 1.81
CA GLY A 13 20.13 5.57 0.79
C GLY A 13 18.87 6.39 0.52
N ILE A 14 17.71 5.96 1.02
CA ILE A 14 16.50 6.78 0.99
C ILE A 14 16.35 7.50 2.34
N SER A 15 16.06 8.81 2.29
CA SER A 15 15.76 9.56 3.51
C SER A 15 14.53 8.97 4.23
N ARG A 16 14.69 8.67 5.52
CA ARG A 16 13.63 8.11 6.37
C ARG A 16 12.39 8.99 6.46
N ASP A 17 12.53 10.30 6.22
CA ASP A 17 11.42 11.26 6.22
C ASP A 17 10.51 11.12 5.00
N LEU A 18 11.04 10.58 3.90
CA LEU A 18 10.28 10.30 2.70
C LEU A 18 9.43 9.02 2.84
N LEU A 19 9.92 8.04 3.60
CA LEU A 19 9.31 6.72 3.72
C LEU A 19 7.91 6.78 4.35
N PRO A 20 6.95 5.98 3.84
CA PRO A 20 5.61 5.90 4.42
C PRO A 20 5.67 5.32 5.85
N SER A 21 4.85 5.87 6.75
CA SER A 21 4.76 5.38 8.14
C SER A 21 3.84 4.19 8.32
N HIS A 22 2.80 4.10 7.49
CA HIS A 22 1.78 3.07 7.53
C HIS A 22 1.15 2.87 6.15
N ALA A 23 0.50 1.73 5.95
CA ALA A 23 -0.44 1.48 4.87
C ALA A 23 -1.86 1.38 5.43
N LYS A 24 -2.87 1.68 4.60
CA LYS A 24 -4.26 1.34 4.93
C LYS A 24 -4.49 -0.12 4.56
N LEU A 25 -4.90 -0.94 5.53
CA LEU A 25 -5.22 -2.34 5.30
C LEU A 25 -6.71 -2.50 4.97
N LEU A 26 -6.98 -3.30 3.94
CA LEU A 26 -8.32 -3.66 3.48
C LEU A 26 -8.33 -5.16 3.20
N GLY A 27 -8.74 -5.94 4.20
CA GLY A 27 -8.67 -7.40 4.15
C GLY A 27 -7.26 -7.90 3.84
N ARG A 28 -7.08 -8.48 2.66
CA ARG A 28 -5.82 -9.09 2.18
C ARG A 28 -4.95 -8.14 1.34
N VAL A 29 -5.26 -6.85 1.36
CA VAL A 29 -4.61 -5.83 0.54
C VAL A 29 -4.11 -4.68 1.41
N ALA A 30 -2.94 -4.12 1.07
CA ALA A 30 -2.45 -2.87 1.64
C ALA A 30 -2.45 -1.75 0.59
N LEU A 31 -2.91 -0.56 0.99
CA LEU A 31 -2.88 0.65 0.18
C LEU A 31 -1.83 1.63 0.72
N LEU A 32 -0.93 2.05 -0.15
CA LEU A 32 0.13 3.01 0.14
C LEU A 32 -0.12 4.34 -0.57
N ARG A 33 0.38 5.41 0.05
CA ARG A 33 0.64 6.68 -0.61
C ARG A 33 2.13 6.93 -0.54
N LEU A 34 2.72 7.24 -1.68
CA LEU A 34 4.14 7.53 -1.78
C LEU A 34 4.33 8.98 -2.20
N ARG A 35 5.39 9.60 -1.70
CA ARG A 35 5.81 10.91 -2.19
C ARG A 35 6.46 10.74 -3.57
N PRO A 36 6.39 11.76 -4.47
CA PRO A 36 6.95 11.66 -5.82
C PRO A 36 8.44 11.28 -5.87
N GLU A 37 9.22 11.66 -4.86
CA GLU A 37 10.65 11.35 -4.73
C GLU A 37 10.90 9.84 -4.61
N LEU A 38 9.88 9.05 -4.25
CA LEU A 38 9.95 7.61 -4.11
C LEU A 38 9.45 6.84 -5.35
N GLU A 39 9.09 7.52 -6.44
CA GLU A 39 8.53 6.88 -7.64
C GLU A 39 9.48 5.80 -8.20
N GLY A 40 10.79 6.06 -8.24
CA GLY A 40 11.80 5.10 -8.68
C GLY A 40 11.94 3.86 -7.78
N TYR A 41 11.41 3.90 -6.56
CA TYR A 41 11.47 2.83 -5.57
C TYR A 41 10.12 2.18 -5.30
N LYS A 42 9.04 2.61 -5.97
CA LYS A 42 7.66 2.24 -5.63
C LYS A 42 7.41 0.73 -5.58
N TYR A 43 7.93 -0.03 -6.54
CA TYR A 43 7.76 -1.49 -6.58
C TYR A 43 8.54 -2.18 -5.46
N ARG A 44 9.76 -1.72 -5.15
CA ARG A 44 10.57 -2.28 -4.06
C ARG A 44 9.95 -1.98 -2.70
N ILE A 45 9.42 -0.78 -2.51
CA ILE A 45 8.65 -0.41 -1.31
C ILE A 45 7.39 -1.27 -1.23
N GLY A 46 6.70 -1.50 -2.35
CA GLY A 46 5.53 -2.38 -2.45
C GLY A 46 5.83 -3.79 -1.96
N GLU A 47 6.91 -4.42 -2.46
CA GLU A 47 7.30 -5.77 -2.06
C GLU A 47 7.68 -5.86 -0.57
N LEU A 48 8.40 -4.86 -0.05
CA LEU A 48 8.73 -4.79 1.37
C LEU A 48 7.47 -4.62 2.23
N ALA A 49 6.56 -3.72 1.84
CA ALA A 49 5.30 -3.53 2.55
C ALA A 49 4.43 -4.80 2.50
N ARG A 50 4.43 -5.52 1.37
CA ARG A 50 3.70 -6.79 1.21
C ARG A 50 4.16 -7.82 2.24
N ARG A 51 5.47 -7.97 2.39
CA ARG A 51 6.09 -8.87 3.38
C ARG A 51 5.84 -8.40 4.81
N PHE A 52 5.95 -7.10 5.06
CA PHE A 52 5.78 -6.52 6.40
C PHE A 52 4.37 -6.73 6.94
N TYR A 53 3.34 -6.54 6.11
CA TYR A 53 1.94 -6.68 6.50
C TYR A 53 1.37 -8.09 6.29
N ASP A 54 2.14 -9.00 5.70
CA ASP A 54 1.70 -10.34 5.29
C ASP A 54 0.39 -10.31 4.47
N VAL A 55 0.40 -9.49 3.42
CA VAL A 55 -0.76 -9.29 2.51
C VAL A 55 -0.51 -9.90 1.13
N GLU A 56 -1.59 -10.18 0.40
CA GLU A 56 -1.51 -10.77 -0.93
C GLU A 56 -1.11 -9.75 -2.00
N ALA A 57 -1.53 -8.50 -1.83
CA ALA A 57 -1.25 -7.43 -2.78
C ALA A 57 -1.05 -6.06 -2.10
N VAL A 58 -0.26 -5.21 -2.74
CA VAL A 58 -0.04 -3.82 -2.34
C VAL A 58 -0.30 -2.90 -3.52
N TYR A 59 -1.07 -1.84 -3.30
CA TYR A 59 -1.38 -0.84 -4.31
C TYR A 59 -0.91 0.56 -3.89
N LEU A 60 -0.49 1.35 -4.87
CA LEU A 60 -0.31 2.79 -4.74
C LEU A 60 -1.63 3.49 -5.04
N VAL A 61 -2.05 4.36 -4.13
CA VAL A 61 -3.18 5.27 -4.35
C VAL A 61 -2.66 6.56 -4.98
N ARG A 62 -2.90 6.74 -6.27
CA ARG A 62 -2.50 7.96 -7.01
C ARG A 62 -3.47 9.11 -6.81
N GLY A 63 -4.74 8.80 -6.60
CA GLY A 63 -5.78 9.79 -6.46
C GLY A 63 -7.16 9.16 -6.34
N VAL A 64 -8.17 10.00 -6.57
CA VAL A 64 -9.58 9.61 -6.63
C VAL A 64 -10.18 10.35 -7.81
N GLU A 65 -10.85 9.63 -8.70
CA GLU A 65 -11.31 10.13 -9.99
C GLU A 65 -12.80 9.91 -10.21
N GLY A 66 -13.38 10.75 -11.09
CA GLY A 66 -14.76 10.66 -11.55
C GLY A 66 -15.82 11.04 -10.49
N VAL A 67 -17.07 11.08 -10.94
CA VAL A 67 -18.24 11.43 -10.10
C VAL A 67 -18.46 10.38 -9.01
N GLU A 68 -18.22 9.11 -9.33
CA GLU A 68 -18.33 7.99 -8.38
C GLU A 68 -17.14 7.90 -7.41
N ARG A 69 -16.14 8.79 -7.53
CA ARG A 69 -14.97 8.85 -6.65
C ARG A 69 -14.22 7.52 -6.58
N ARG A 70 -13.95 6.91 -7.73
CA ARG A 70 -13.20 5.67 -7.82
C ARG A 70 -11.71 5.93 -7.52
N PRO A 71 -11.06 5.14 -6.65
CA PRO A 71 -9.64 5.32 -6.39
C PRO A 71 -8.83 4.92 -7.63
N ASP A 72 -7.85 5.76 -8.01
CA ASP A 72 -6.83 5.39 -9.00
C ASP A 72 -5.75 4.58 -8.28
N LEU A 73 -5.69 3.29 -8.61
CA LEU A 73 -4.85 2.29 -7.96
C LEU A 73 -3.88 1.67 -8.94
N GLU A 74 -2.59 1.75 -8.61
CA GLU A 74 -1.54 1.02 -9.32
C GLU A 74 -1.05 -0.15 -8.47
N LEU A 75 -0.99 -1.36 -9.04
CA LEU A 75 -0.43 -2.52 -8.34
C LEU A 75 1.09 -2.36 -8.19
N LEU A 76 1.58 -2.39 -6.95
CA LEU A 76 3.01 -2.33 -6.64
C LEU A 76 3.63 -3.71 -6.39
N ALA A 77 2.88 -4.64 -5.81
CA ALA A 77 3.39 -5.95 -5.40
C ALA A 77 2.29 -7.01 -5.31
N GLY A 78 2.64 -8.27 -5.55
CA GLY A 78 1.72 -9.40 -5.52
C GLY A 78 0.92 -9.60 -6.82
N LYS A 79 -0.31 -10.10 -6.72
CA LYS A 79 -1.21 -10.32 -7.86
C LYS A 79 -2.38 -9.34 -7.83
N PRO A 80 -2.94 -8.93 -8.99
CA PRO A 80 -4.13 -8.09 -9.01
C PRO A 80 -5.31 -8.79 -8.32
N ILE A 81 -5.85 -8.17 -7.28
CA ILE A 81 -7.09 -8.55 -6.59
C ILE A 81 -8.18 -7.57 -7.00
N ARG A 82 -9.25 -8.09 -7.60
CA ARG A 82 -10.37 -7.29 -8.11
C ARG A 82 -11.50 -7.12 -7.11
N GLU A 83 -11.62 -8.05 -6.17
CA GLU A 83 -12.67 -8.06 -5.16
C GLU A 83 -12.07 -8.44 -3.81
N ILE A 84 -12.51 -7.78 -2.75
CA ILE A 84 -12.14 -8.08 -1.37
C ILE A 84 -13.38 -8.19 -0.48
N ILE A 85 -13.26 -9.01 0.55
CA ILE A 85 -14.21 -9.05 1.65
C ILE A 85 -13.57 -8.32 2.83
N HIS A 86 -14.09 -7.14 3.15
CA HIS A 86 -13.65 -6.31 4.27
C HIS A 86 -14.65 -6.42 5.43
N ARG A 87 -14.15 -6.49 6.66
CA ARG A 87 -14.98 -6.58 7.86
C ARG A 87 -14.75 -5.36 8.74
N GLU A 88 -15.82 -4.66 9.10
CA GLU A 88 -15.74 -3.43 9.88
C GLU A 88 -16.98 -3.28 10.76
N TYR A 89 -16.78 -3.06 12.06
CA TYR A 89 -17.85 -2.95 13.08
C TYR A 89 -18.92 -4.06 13.03
N GLY A 90 -18.52 -5.30 12.70
CA GLY A 90 -19.43 -6.45 12.59
C GLY A 90 -20.13 -6.59 11.22
N CYS A 91 -19.96 -5.63 10.32
CA CYS A 91 -20.46 -5.68 8.96
C CYS A 91 -19.46 -6.36 8.02
N ILE A 92 -19.97 -6.94 6.93
CA ILE A 92 -19.18 -7.55 5.86
C ILE A 92 -19.44 -6.77 4.57
N PHE A 93 -18.39 -6.21 3.99
CA PHE A 93 -18.43 -5.45 2.75
C PHE A 93 -17.73 -6.24 1.65
N LYS A 94 -18.43 -6.46 0.54
CA LYS A 94 -17.82 -6.88 -0.72
C LYS A 94 -17.50 -5.63 -1.53
N LEU A 95 -16.21 -5.42 -1.79
CA LEU A 95 -15.66 -4.24 -2.49
C LEU A 95 -14.84 -4.69 -3.69
#